data_AF-A0A960YD93-F1
#
_entry.id   AF-A0A960YD93-F1
#
_cell.length_a   1.000
_cell.length_b   1.000
_cell.length_c   1.000
_cell.angle_alpha   90.00
_cell.angle_beta   90.00
_cell.angle_gamma   90.00
#
_symmetry.space_group_name_H-M   'P 1'
#
loop_
_entity.id
_entity.type
_entity.pdbx_description
1 polymer ?
#
loop_
_entity_poly.entity_id
_entity_poly.type
_entity_poly.pdbx_seq_one_letter_code
_entity_poly.pdbx_strand_id
1 'polypeptide(L)'
;MEVSEIKSIFKIINSVYMKLPVNLVSESDSIPVKLLELGTGTLLVKPEKHQIQTIYRSLVVRNQRKIFICKVKLLKVDAEGFEVYQPIKLLINDEKRFTERLHVTDLTISNIINQNDIAKFLNDDKIKKVVSENAIRLKVFFDSFKIHVHERFDNRMRLLHTYNIPIFVPDFTNPSTIPPEFMPITEYFRMLSGDPVPKNYRAEICIPIRYRQHATLGYVQALHKSRLDTNSYNLVNLVALSVQKEFEKYKNYEESKEQCKIIDISQADL
;
A
#
# COMPACT_ATOMS: atom_id res chain seq x y z
N MET A 1 14.08 -13.49 24.49
CA MET A 1 14.19 -14.92 24.17
C MET A 1 15.18 -15.09 23.04
N GLU A 2 16.05 -16.09 23.13
CA GLU A 2 17.06 -16.37 22.12
C GLU A 2 16.85 -17.78 21.56
N VAL A 3 16.97 -17.92 20.24
CA VAL A 3 16.85 -19.19 19.52
C VAL A 3 18.07 -19.34 18.61
N SER A 4 18.83 -20.41 18.82
CA SER A 4 20.08 -20.68 18.08
C SER A 4 20.02 -21.98 17.27
N GLU A 5 18.99 -22.81 17.45
CA GLU A 5 18.79 -24.03 16.66
C GLU A 5 18.23 -23.68 15.27
N ILE A 6 18.96 -24.02 14.22
CA ILE A 6 18.65 -23.67 12.82
C ILE A 6 17.22 -24.09 12.44
N LYS A 7 16.80 -25.32 12.74
CA LYS A 7 15.44 -25.81 12.41
C LYS A 7 14.35 -24.94 13.04
N SER A 8 14.55 -24.53 14.29
CA SER A 8 13.63 -23.68 15.03
C SER A 8 13.63 -22.25 14.50
N ILE A 9 14.79 -21.72 14.09
CA ILE A 9 14.92 -20.41 13.42
C ILE A 9 14.12 -20.41 12.10
N PHE A 10 14.26 -21.45 11.27
CA PHE A 10 13.52 -21.56 9.99
C PHE A 10 12.00 -21.66 10.18
N LYS A 11 11.52 -22.38 11.20
CA LYS A 11 10.09 -22.38 11.55
C LYS A 11 9.57 -20.98 11.86
N ILE A 12 10.35 -20.16 12.57
CA ILE A 12 9.99 -18.78 12.91
C ILE A 12 10.04 -17.89 11.67
N ILE A 13 11.06 -18.04 10.82
CA ILE A 13 11.16 -17.30 9.55
C ILE A 13 9.93 -17.57 8.68
N ASN A 14 9.55 -18.84 8.50
CA ASN A 14 8.42 -19.22 7.65
C ASN A 14 7.06 -18.77 8.21
N SER A 15 6.92 -18.72 9.54
CA SER A 15 5.68 -18.28 10.18
C SER A 15 5.56 -16.77 10.29
N VAL A 16 6.67 -16.04 10.44
CA VAL A 16 6.69 -14.60 10.74
C VAL A 16 7.28 -13.79 9.59
N TYR A 17 8.54 -14.05 9.22
CA TYR A 17 9.29 -13.21 8.28
C TYR A 17 8.78 -13.32 6.83
N MET A 18 8.26 -14.48 6.42
CA MET A 18 7.65 -14.64 5.08
C MET A 18 6.29 -13.95 4.93
N LYS A 19 5.67 -13.51 6.05
CA LYS A 19 4.31 -12.95 6.08
C LYS A 19 4.26 -11.47 6.44
N LEU A 20 5.35 -10.91 6.97
CA LEU A 20 5.42 -9.54 7.45
C LEU A 20 6.51 -8.78 6.71
N PRO A 21 6.45 -7.43 6.68
CA PRO A 21 7.55 -6.61 6.17
C PRO A 21 8.85 -6.93 6.91
N VAL A 22 9.93 -7.15 6.16
CA VAL A 22 11.26 -7.45 6.69
C VAL A 22 12.22 -6.36 6.26
N ASN A 23 12.96 -5.80 7.21
CA ASN A 23 14.03 -4.87 6.93
C ASN A 23 15.38 -5.56 7.12
N LEU A 24 16.29 -5.40 6.16
CA LEU A 24 17.69 -5.71 6.29
C LEU A 24 18.39 -4.50 6.91
N VAL A 25 18.86 -4.66 8.14
CA VAL A 25 19.50 -3.60 8.93
C VAL A 25 21.01 -3.82 8.96
N SER A 26 21.74 -2.78 8.56
CA SER A 26 23.18 -2.59 8.73
C SER A 26 23.45 -1.47 9.75
N GLU A 27 24.71 -1.13 10.00
CA GLU A 27 25.09 -0.10 10.99
C GLU A 27 24.55 1.30 10.65
N SER A 28 24.29 1.60 9.38
CA SER A 28 23.81 2.92 8.93
C SER A 28 22.47 2.91 8.20
N ASP A 29 22.01 1.75 7.72
CA ASP A 29 20.89 1.66 6.79
C ASP A 29 19.88 0.57 7.17
N SER A 30 18.61 0.87 6.93
CA SER A 30 17.49 -0.06 7.04
C SER A 30 16.81 -0.14 5.68
N ILE A 31 16.90 -1.30 5.02
CA ILE A 31 16.40 -1.48 3.65
C ILE A 31 15.26 -2.50 3.68
N PRO A 32 14.07 -2.19 3.16
CA PRO A 32 13.02 -3.19 3.02
C PRO A 32 13.47 -4.28 2.05
N VAL A 33 13.28 -5.54 2.44
CA VAL A 33 13.68 -6.70 1.65
C VAL A 33 12.59 -7.74 1.60
N LYS A 34 12.53 -8.45 0.46
CA LYS A 34 11.71 -9.64 0.32
C LYS A 34 12.56 -10.89 0.54
N LEU A 35 12.07 -11.77 1.41
CA LEU A 35 12.69 -13.07 1.65
C LEU A 35 12.08 -14.14 0.76
N LEU A 36 12.92 -15.05 0.31
CA LEU A 36 12.57 -16.30 -0.36
C LEU A 36 13.36 -17.41 0.35
N GLU A 37 12.68 -18.47 0.81
CA GLU A 37 13.35 -19.61 1.44
C GLU A 37 13.95 -20.52 0.36
N LEU A 38 15.22 -20.92 0.55
CA LEU A 38 15.80 -22.05 -0.15
C LEU A 38 15.79 -23.24 0.80
N GLY A 39 15.24 -24.38 0.35
CA GLY A 39 14.98 -25.58 1.17
C GLY A 39 16.20 -26.23 1.85
N THR A 40 17.39 -25.63 1.75
CA THR A 40 18.66 -26.07 2.35
C THR A 40 19.10 -25.23 3.54
N GLY A 41 18.18 -24.49 4.18
CA GLY A 41 18.52 -23.70 5.36
C GLY A 41 19.29 -22.41 5.02
N THR A 42 19.01 -21.83 3.86
CA THR A 42 19.50 -20.51 3.44
C THR A 42 18.33 -19.63 3.00
N LEU A 43 18.51 -18.31 3.11
CA LEU A 43 17.54 -17.32 2.70
C LEU A 43 18.06 -16.59 1.47
N LEU A 44 17.24 -16.53 0.42
CA LEU A 44 17.49 -15.70 -0.73
C LEU A 44 16.78 -14.35 -0.52
N VAL A 45 17.53 -13.27 -0.63
CA VAL A 45 17.07 -11.91 -0.32
C VAL A 45 17.37 -11.01 -1.50
N LYS A 46 16.37 -10.25 -1.94
CA LYS A 46 16.56 -9.23 -2.98
C LYS A 46 16.54 -7.84 -2.34
N PRO A 47 17.69 -7.18 -2.14
CA PRO A 47 17.73 -5.81 -1.66
C PRO A 47 17.33 -4.83 -2.77
N GLU A 48 16.53 -3.82 -2.44
CA GLU A 48 16.11 -2.77 -3.39
C GLU A 48 17.24 -1.81 -3.79
N LYS A 49 18.28 -1.71 -2.95
CA LYS A 49 19.49 -0.92 -3.21
C LYS A 49 20.74 -1.77 -2.94
N HIS A 50 21.63 -1.85 -3.93
CA HIS A 50 22.92 -2.53 -3.77
C HIS A 50 23.91 -1.57 -3.11
N GLN A 51 24.16 -1.72 -1.79
CA GLN A 51 25.28 -1.00 -1.18
C GLN A 51 25.70 -1.41 0.24
N ILE A 52 25.21 -2.51 0.81
CA ILE A 52 25.69 -2.92 2.14
C ILE A 52 26.94 -3.79 1.94
N GLN A 53 28.08 -3.37 2.50
CA GLN A 53 29.37 -4.10 2.38
C GLN A 53 29.61 -5.11 3.53
N THR A 54 28.80 -5.07 4.59
CA THR A 54 29.01 -5.91 5.77
C THR A 54 28.57 -7.36 5.53
N ILE A 55 29.40 -8.32 5.98
CA ILE A 55 29.14 -9.77 5.86
C ILE A 55 28.07 -10.24 6.84
N TYR A 56 28.02 -9.63 8.04
CA TYR A 56 27.03 -9.93 9.06
C TYR A 56 25.97 -8.85 9.09
N ARG A 57 24.69 -9.26 9.02
CA ARG A 57 23.54 -8.35 8.98
C ARG A 57 22.43 -8.85 9.87
N SER A 58 21.39 -8.03 10.01
CA SER A 58 20.20 -8.40 10.77
C SER A 58 18.97 -8.27 9.90
N LEU A 59 18.19 -9.34 9.80
CA LEU A 59 16.82 -9.24 9.32
C LEU A 59 15.94 -8.90 10.52
N VAL A 60 15.18 -7.82 10.41
CA VAL A 60 14.34 -7.30 11.48
C VAL A 60 12.89 -7.34 11.05
N VAL A 61 12.06 -7.95 11.88
CA VAL A 61 10.61 -7.97 11.74
C VAL A 61 9.97 -7.50 13.02
N ARG A 62 9.03 -6.56 12.89
CA ARG A 62 8.22 -6.08 14.01
C ARG A 62 6.84 -6.70 13.93
N ASN A 63 6.38 -7.23 15.05
CA ASN A 63 5.03 -7.78 15.17
C ASN A 63 4.44 -7.41 16.54
N GLN A 64 3.48 -6.48 16.50
CA GLN A 64 2.77 -5.96 17.68
C GLN A 64 3.69 -5.36 18.76
N ARG A 65 4.07 -6.14 19.77
CA ARG A 65 4.92 -5.73 20.90
C ARG A 65 6.26 -6.47 20.91
N LYS A 66 6.56 -7.24 19.86
CA LYS A 66 7.78 -8.03 19.76
C LYS A 66 8.59 -7.59 18.55
N ILE A 67 9.89 -7.49 18.75
CA ILE A 67 10.87 -7.33 17.68
C ILE A 67 11.64 -8.64 17.52
N PHE A 68 11.64 -9.16 16.30
CA PHE A 68 12.36 -10.35 15.89
C PHE A 68 13.60 -9.87 15.13
N ILE A 69 14.78 -10.25 15.62
CA ILE A 69 16.06 -9.89 15.03
C ILE A 69 16.78 -11.19 14.69
N CYS A 70 16.81 -11.54 13.41
CA CYS A 70 17.54 -12.69 12.90
C CYS A 70 18.91 -12.23 12.39
N LYS A 71 19.97 -12.59 13.10
CA LYS A 71 21.35 -12.39 12.66
C LYS A 71 21.66 -13.36 11.54
N VAL A 72 22.16 -12.83 10.43
CA VAL A 72 22.44 -13.58 9.21
C VAL A 72 23.86 -13.30 8.72
N LYS A 73 24.46 -14.30 8.07
CA LYS A 73 25.74 -14.20 7.38
C LYS A 73 25.52 -14.26 5.87
N LEU A 74 26.03 -13.29 5.14
CA LEU A 74 26.05 -13.33 3.67
C LEU A 74 27.00 -14.44 3.22
N LEU A 75 26.50 -15.36 2.38
CA LEU A 75 27.27 -16.45 1.78
C LEU A 75 27.74 -16.11 0.37
N LYS A 76 26.84 -15.60 -0.46
CA LYS A 76 27.11 -15.25 -1.86
C LYS A 76 26.12 -14.21 -2.38
N VAL A 77 26.51 -13.52 -3.45
CA VAL A 77 25.63 -12.69 -4.26
C VAL A 77 25.57 -13.30 -5.66
N ASP A 78 24.36 -13.47 -6.17
CA ASP A 78 24.07 -13.93 -7.53
C ASP A 78 24.42 -12.84 -8.58
N ALA A 79 24.68 -13.23 -9.83
CA ALA A 79 24.78 -12.34 -10.98
C ALA A 79 23.54 -11.44 -11.17
N GLU A 80 22.35 -11.89 -10.76
CA GLU A 80 21.11 -11.11 -10.76
C GLU A 80 20.93 -10.20 -9.54
N GLY A 81 21.92 -10.13 -8.65
CA GLY A 81 21.92 -9.25 -7.47
C GLY A 81 21.16 -9.80 -6.26
N PHE A 82 20.79 -11.08 -6.26
CA PHE A 82 20.23 -11.73 -5.08
C PHE A 82 21.30 -12.11 -4.07
N GLU A 83 21.04 -11.83 -2.80
CA GLU A 83 21.93 -12.16 -1.70
C GLU A 83 21.46 -13.45 -1.01
N VAL A 84 22.36 -14.41 -0.84
CA VAL A 84 22.08 -15.66 -0.12
C VAL A 84 22.65 -15.59 1.29
N TYR A 85 21.79 -15.75 2.29
CA TYR A 85 22.10 -15.64 3.70
C TYR A 85 21.97 -16.97 4.44
N GLN A 86 22.84 -17.17 5.42
CA GLN A 86 22.69 -18.21 6.42
C GLN A 86 22.23 -17.59 7.75
N PRO A 87 21.07 -18.01 8.30
CA PRO A 87 20.68 -17.63 9.65
C PRO A 87 21.62 -18.21 10.70
N ILE A 88 22.03 -17.37 11.66
CA ILE A 88 22.95 -17.73 12.72
C ILE A 88 22.19 -17.86 14.04
N LYS A 89 21.38 -16.84 14.35
CA LYS A 89 20.76 -16.67 15.65
C LYS A 89 19.55 -15.75 15.53
N LEU A 90 18.50 -16.06 16.27
CA LEU A 90 17.28 -15.27 16.31
C LEU A 90 17.05 -14.77 17.73
N LEU A 91 16.87 -13.47 17.86
CA LEU A 91 16.53 -12.78 19.11
C LEU A 91 15.09 -12.30 19.02
N ILE A 92 14.30 -12.61 20.04
CA ILE A 92 12.93 -12.13 20.21
C ILE A 92 12.92 -11.29 21.48
N ASN A 93 12.78 -9.98 21.30
CA ASN A 93 12.71 -9.04 22.41
C ASN A 93 11.32 -8.43 22.46
N ASP A 94 10.92 -7.97 23.65
CA ASP A 94 9.88 -6.96 23.73
C ASP A 94 10.38 -5.71 23.00
N GLU A 95 9.52 -5.17 22.14
CA GLU A 95 9.81 -3.92 21.46
C GLU A 95 9.79 -2.80 22.50
N LYS A 96 10.97 -2.52 23.06
CA LYS A 96 11.20 -1.31 23.83
C LYS A 96 11.18 -0.17 22.80
N ARG A 97 10.10 0.63 22.82
CA ARG A 97 10.00 1.87 22.05
C ARG A 97 11.12 2.82 22.48
N PHE A 98 12.33 2.66 21.94
CA PHE A 98 13.29 3.75 21.89
C PHE A 98 12.81 4.66 20.77
N THR A 99 11.96 5.61 21.17
CA THR A 99 11.67 6.78 20.35
C THR A 99 12.79 7.75 20.66
N GLU A 100 13.71 7.98 19.71
CA GLU A 100 14.35 9.29 19.68
C GLU A 100 13.22 10.29 19.45
N ARG A 101 12.77 10.91 20.55
CA ARG A 101 11.71 11.91 20.52
C ARG A 101 12.36 13.18 20.01
N LEU A 102 12.08 13.53 18.76
CA LEU A 102 12.35 14.87 18.28
C LEU A 102 11.33 15.79 18.97
N HIS A 103 11.78 16.53 19.98
CA HIS A 103 11.02 17.66 20.50
C HIS A 103 10.88 18.68 19.36
N VAL A 104 9.69 18.76 18.76
CA VAL A 104 9.37 19.79 17.78
C VAL A 104 8.58 20.88 18.48
N THR A 105 9.14 22.08 18.58
CA THR A 105 8.53 23.17 19.37
C THR A 105 7.46 23.96 18.61
N ASP A 106 7.38 23.83 17.28
CA ASP A 106 6.61 24.78 16.45
C ASP A 106 5.73 24.13 15.37
N LEU A 107 5.50 22.81 15.43
CA LEU A 107 4.54 22.17 14.54
C LEU A 107 3.12 22.30 15.08
N THR A 108 2.21 22.74 14.23
CA THR A 108 0.77 22.79 14.51
C THR A 108 0.02 22.02 13.44
N ILE A 109 -0.94 21.19 13.86
CA ILE A 109 -1.91 20.56 12.96
C ILE A 109 -3.21 21.34 13.09
N SER A 110 -3.82 21.64 11.95
CA SER A 110 -5.15 22.24 11.87
C SER A 110 -5.99 21.42 10.87
N ASN A 111 -7.29 21.69 10.82
CA ASN A 111 -8.21 20.96 9.94
C ASN A 111 -8.22 19.44 10.20
N ILE A 112 -8.16 19.06 11.48
CA ILE A 112 -8.26 17.67 11.90
C ILE A 112 -9.67 17.19 11.60
N ILE A 113 -9.77 16.08 10.88
CA ILE A 113 -11.05 15.43 10.56
C ILE A 113 -11.14 14.16 11.36
N ASN A 114 -12.20 14.03 12.16
CA ASN A 114 -12.47 12.78 12.85
C ASN A 114 -12.87 11.71 11.84
N GLN A 115 -12.23 10.54 11.92
CA GLN A 115 -12.55 9.41 11.04
C GLN A 115 -14.03 8.99 11.14
N ASN A 116 -14.66 9.17 12.31
CA ASN A 116 -16.08 8.90 12.50
C ASN A 116 -16.98 9.84 11.71
N ASP A 117 -16.53 11.07 11.44
CA ASP A 117 -17.30 12.04 10.64
C ASP A 117 -17.18 11.75 9.15
N ILE A 118 -16.10 11.09 8.70
CA ILE A 118 -15.99 10.54 7.34
C ILE A 118 -17.10 9.50 7.12
N ALA A 119 -17.30 8.56 8.04
CA ALA A 119 -18.35 7.55 7.91
C ALA A 119 -19.76 8.18 7.80
N LYS A 120 -20.06 9.20 8.62
CA LYS A 120 -21.33 9.93 8.54
C LYS A 120 -21.48 10.66 7.20
N PHE A 121 -20.42 11.35 6.78
CA PHE A 121 -20.37 12.05 5.49
C PHE A 121 -20.68 11.12 4.32
N LEU A 122 -20.02 9.97 4.24
CA LEU A 122 -20.19 9.04 3.11
C LEU A 122 -21.60 8.42 3.05
N ASN A 123 -22.31 8.38 4.19
CA ASN A 123 -23.68 7.87 4.27
C ASN A 123 -24.77 8.91 3.97
N ASP A 124 -24.40 10.18 3.79
CA ASP A 124 -25.32 11.28 3.49
C ASP A 124 -25.99 11.11 2.11
N ASP A 125 -27.30 11.35 2.03
CA ASP A 125 -28.06 11.19 0.80
C ASP A 125 -27.63 12.15 -0.31
N LYS A 126 -27.06 13.32 0.02
CA LYS A 126 -26.49 14.22 -0.99
C LYS A 126 -25.22 13.64 -1.60
N ILE A 127 -24.42 12.89 -0.84
CA ILE A 127 -23.27 12.17 -1.39
C ILE A 127 -23.73 11.08 -2.35
N LYS A 128 -24.76 10.31 -1.98
CA LYS A 128 -25.37 9.32 -2.89
C LYS A 128 -25.91 9.98 -4.17
N LYS A 129 -26.50 11.17 -4.06
CA LYS A 129 -26.96 11.95 -5.21
C LYS A 129 -25.81 12.36 -6.13
N VAL A 130 -24.75 12.98 -5.60
CA VAL A 130 -23.53 13.34 -6.36
C VAL A 130 -22.96 12.13 -7.09
N VAL A 131 -22.86 10.99 -6.40
CA VAL A 131 -22.42 9.71 -6.97
C VAL A 131 -23.31 9.31 -8.14
N SER A 132 -24.63 9.30 -7.96
CA SER A 132 -25.57 8.89 -9.01
C SER A 132 -25.54 9.80 -10.25
N GLU A 133 -25.48 11.12 -10.06
CA GLU A 133 -25.46 12.12 -11.15
C GLU A 133 -24.18 12.02 -11.98
N ASN A 134 -23.04 11.82 -11.33
CA ASN A 134 -21.76 11.66 -12.01
C ASN A 134 -21.61 10.29 -12.68
N ALA A 135 -22.20 9.22 -12.10
CA ALA A 135 -22.12 7.88 -12.66
C ALA A 135 -22.79 7.78 -14.05
N ILE A 136 -23.88 8.52 -14.28
CA ILE A 136 -24.59 8.54 -15.57
C ILE A 136 -23.67 8.99 -16.72
N ARG A 137 -22.67 9.85 -16.46
CA ARG A 137 -21.72 10.34 -17.47
C ARG A 137 -20.85 9.23 -18.06
N LEU A 138 -20.66 8.13 -17.34
CA LEU A 138 -19.85 6.99 -17.79
C LEU A 138 -20.66 5.96 -18.59
N LYS A 139 -21.99 5.95 -18.41
CA LYS A 139 -22.89 4.95 -19.00
C LYS A 139 -22.84 4.88 -20.52
N VAL A 140 -22.53 6.00 -21.18
CA VAL A 140 -22.50 6.09 -22.64
C VAL A 140 -21.20 5.51 -23.22
N PHE A 141 -20.12 5.46 -22.43
CA PHE A 141 -18.78 5.16 -22.92
C PHE A 141 -18.26 3.78 -22.50
N PHE A 142 -18.84 3.17 -21.46
CA PHE A 142 -18.32 1.95 -20.85
C PHE A 142 -19.43 0.91 -20.65
N ASP A 143 -19.08 -0.37 -20.86
CA ASP A 143 -20.03 -1.48 -20.69
C ASP A 143 -20.46 -1.68 -19.23
N SER A 144 -19.58 -1.36 -18.30
CA SER A 144 -19.86 -1.38 -16.87
C SER A 144 -19.06 -0.30 -16.17
N PHE A 145 -19.67 0.35 -15.19
CA PHE A 145 -19.03 1.37 -14.40
C PHE A 145 -19.62 1.32 -12.99
N LYS A 146 -18.82 1.74 -12.01
CA LYS A 146 -19.29 1.95 -10.65
C LYS A 146 -18.50 3.08 -10.02
N ILE A 147 -19.20 3.91 -9.28
CA ILE A 147 -18.60 4.87 -8.36
C ILE A 147 -18.83 4.28 -6.97
N HIS A 148 -17.76 3.74 -6.38
CA HIS A 148 -17.81 3.11 -5.07
C HIS A 148 -17.28 4.08 -4.04
N VAL A 149 -18.08 4.36 -3.01
CA VAL A 149 -17.72 5.26 -1.91
C VAL A 149 -18.14 4.57 -0.64
N HIS A 150 -17.20 4.33 0.26
CA HIS A 150 -17.45 3.54 1.46
C HIS A 150 -16.38 3.76 2.54
N GLU A 151 -16.78 3.69 3.81
CA GLU A 151 -15.86 3.85 4.95
C GLU A 151 -14.83 2.72 5.05
N ARG A 152 -15.26 1.49 4.77
CA ARG A 152 -14.40 0.29 4.81
C ARG A 152 -13.82 0.01 3.44
N PHE A 153 -12.51 -0.18 3.39
CA PHE A 153 -11.82 -0.45 2.14
C PHE A 153 -12.06 -1.89 1.69
N ASP A 154 -12.63 -2.02 0.49
CA ASP A 154 -12.55 -3.24 -0.31
C ASP A 154 -11.10 -3.46 -0.81
N ASN A 155 -10.86 -4.58 -1.49
CA ASN A 155 -9.50 -4.91 -1.98
C ASN A 155 -8.96 -3.84 -2.94
N ARG A 156 -9.83 -3.23 -3.74
CA ARG A 156 -9.47 -2.23 -4.75
C ARG A 156 -9.14 -0.87 -4.11
N MET A 157 -9.91 -0.44 -3.11
CA MET A 157 -9.58 0.73 -2.28
C MET A 157 -8.26 0.55 -1.55
N ARG A 158 -8.01 -0.62 -0.95
CA ARG A 158 -6.72 -0.90 -0.30
C ARG A 158 -5.57 -0.78 -1.29
N LEU A 159 -5.73 -1.38 -2.47
CA LEU A 159 -4.74 -1.32 -3.54
C LEU A 159 -4.44 0.12 -3.97
N LEU A 160 -5.48 0.92 -4.25
CA LEU A 160 -5.32 2.32 -4.64
C LEU A 160 -4.73 3.19 -3.52
N HIS A 161 -5.08 2.91 -2.27
CA HIS A 161 -4.56 3.62 -1.10
C HIS A 161 -3.09 3.29 -0.85
N THR A 162 -2.72 2.00 -0.89
CA THR A 162 -1.34 1.54 -0.61
C THR A 162 -0.34 2.07 -1.62
N TYR A 163 -0.65 2.00 -2.92
CA TYR A 163 0.31 2.39 -3.96
C TYR A 163 0.16 3.84 -4.40
N ASN A 164 -0.92 4.50 -3.98
CA ASN A 164 -1.25 5.88 -4.34
C ASN A 164 -1.34 6.16 -5.86
N ILE A 165 -1.41 5.13 -6.70
CA ILE A 165 -1.49 5.21 -8.17
C ILE A 165 -2.83 4.66 -8.68
N PRO A 166 -3.38 5.20 -9.79
CA PRO A 166 -4.55 4.64 -10.44
C PRO A 166 -4.25 3.31 -11.14
N ILE A 167 -5.31 2.55 -11.40
CA ILE A 167 -5.25 1.34 -12.23
C ILE A 167 -5.69 1.74 -13.64
N PHE A 168 -4.82 1.50 -14.62
CA PHE A 168 -5.20 1.56 -16.02
C PHE A 168 -4.66 0.33 -16.72
N VAL A 169 -5.58 -0.56 -17.10
CA VAL A 169 -5.27 -1.75 -17.88
C VAL A 169 -5.97 -1.60 -19.23
N PRO A 170 -5.25 -1.12 -20.27
CA PRO A 170 -5.82 -0.92 -21.60
C PRO A 170 -6.32 -2.22 -22.21
N ASP A 171 -5.60 -3.32 -21.95
CA ASP A 171 -5.90 -4.64 -22.47
C ASP A 171 -5.31 -5.74 -21.57
N PHE A 172 -6.16 -6.49 -20.87
CA PHE A 172 -5.76 -7.63 -20.03
C PHE A 172 -5.09 -8.75 -20.84
N THR A 173 -5.34 -8.84 -22.15
CA THR A 173 -4.70 -9.85 -23.01
C THR A 173 -3.28 -9.47 -23.41
N ASN A 174 -2.93 -8.19 -23.30
CA ASN A 174 -1.59 -7.70 -23.60
C ASN A 174 -1.08 -6.74 -22.50
N PRO A 175 -0.51 -7.29 -21.41
CA PRO A 175 -0.07 -6.49 -20.28
C PRO A 175 1.05 -5.48 -20.59
N SER A 176 1.78 -5.67 -21.69
CA SER A 176 2.81 -4.71 -22.15
C SER A 176 2.23 -3.34 -22.55
N THR A 177 0.91 -3.27 -22.72
CA THR A 177 0.22 -2.02 -23.04
C THR A 177 0.01 -1.10 -21.84
N ILE A 178 0.23 -1.58 -20.61
CA ILE A 178 0.09 -0.78 -19.39
C ILE A 178 1.25 0.22 -19.31
N PRO A 179 0.97 1.53 -19.26
CA PRO A 179 2.04 2.52 -19.15
C PRO A 179 2.74 2.44 -17.76
N PRO A 180 4.05 2.75 -17.66
CA PRO A 180 4.84 2.59 -16.44
C PRO A 180 4.35 3.40 -15.23
N GLU A 181 3.62 4.49 -15.46
CA GLU A 181 3.06 5.35 -14.41
C GLU A 181 1.81 4.75 -13.72
N PHE A 182 1.30 3.63 -14.24
CA PHE A 182 0.16 2.91 -13.69
C PHE A 182 0.57 1.63 -12.95
N MET A 183 -0.39 1.07 -12.23
CA MET A 183 -0.20 -0.16 -11.50
C MET A 183 0.26 -1.33 -12.40
N PRO A 184 1.38 -1.99 -12.07
CA PRO A 184 1.81 -3.20 -12.78
C PRO A 184 0.79 -4.32 -12.68
N ILE A 185 0.62 -5.07 -13.77
CA ILE A 185 -0.37 -6.16 -13.86
C ILE A 185 -0.15 -7.27 -12.80
N THR A 186 1.11 -7.48 -12.41
CA THR A 186 1.51 -8.49 -11.43
C THR A 186 0.99 -8.15 -10.04
N GLU A 187 1.09 -6.87 -9.65
CA GLU A 187 0.57 -6.34 -8.38
C GLU A 187 -0.96 -6.33 -8.39
N TYR A 188 -1.55 -5.95 -9.52
CA TYR A 188 -3.00 -5.97 -9.76
C TYR A 188 -3.59 -7.36 -9.49
N PHE A 189 -3.08 -8.42 -10.14
CA PHE A 189 -3.62 -9.77 -9.96
C PHE A 189 -3.34 -10.35 -8.57
N ARG A 190 -2.20 -10.02 -7.97
CA ARG A 190 -1.87 -10.50 -6.61
C ARG A 190 -2.90 -10.03 -5.59
N MET A 191 -3.27 -8.74 -5.64
CA MET A 191 -4.10 -8.11 -4.62
C MET A 191 -5.61 -8.21 -4.88
N LEU A 192 -6.01 -8.45 -6.12
CA LEU A 192 -7.42 -8.59 -6.51
C LEU A 192 -7.84 -10.04 -6.76
N SER A 193 -7.06 -11.02 -6.30
CA SER A 193 -7.40 -12.44 -6.39
C SER A 193 -8.76 -12.80 -5.78
N GLY A 194 -9.20 -12.07 -4.75
CA GLY A 194 -10.53 -12.21 -4.14
C GLY A 194 -11.63 -11.30 -4.71
N ASP A 195 -11.32 -10.40 -5.65
CA ASP A 195 -12.25 -9.52 -6.36
C ASP A 195 -11.85 -9.38 -7.85
N PRO A 196 -11.86 -10.49 -8.61
CA PRO A 196 -11.38 -10.48 -9.98
C PRO A 196 -12.36 -9.76 -10.91
N VAL A 197 -11.82 -9.05 -11.90
CA VAL A 197 -12.63 -8.51 -12.99
C VAL A 197 -13.29 -9.67 -13.76
N PRO A 198 -14.60 -9.59 -14.06
CA PRO A 198 -15.28 -10.61 -14.83
C PRO A 198 -14.60 -10.86 -16.19
N LYS A 199 -14.47 -12.13 -16.59
CA LYS A 199 -13.71 -12.56 -17.78
C LYS A 199 -14.20 -11.97 -19.10
N ASN A 200 -15.43 -11.47 -19.15
CA ASN A 200 -16.01 -10.84 -20.32
C ASN A 200 -15.49 -9.41 -20.57
N TYR A 201 -14.76 -8.80 -19.63
CA TYR A 201 -14.14 -7.49 -19.82
C TYR A 201 -12.68 -7.63 -20.21
N ARG A 202 -12.25 -6.82 -21.17
CA ARG A 202 -10.88 -6.81 -21.71
C ARG A 202 -10.04 -5.69 -21.13
N ALA A 203 -10.67 -4.66 -20.58
CA ALA A 203 -9.96 -3.47 -20.10
C ALA A 203 -10.60 -2.91 -18.84
N GLU A 204 -9.79 -2.19 -18.05
CA GLU A 204 -10.21 -1.52 -16.84
C GLU A 204 -9.53 -0.16 -16.67
N ILE A 205 -10.30 0.81 -16.18
CA ILE A 205 -9.79 2.02 -15.55
C ILE A 205 -10.36 2.09 -14.14
N CYS A 206 -9.52 2.33 -13.13
CA CYS A 206 -9.95 2.57 -11.76
C CYS A 206 -9.16 3.72 -11.14
N ILE A 207 -9.87 4.77 -10.74
CA ILE A 207 -9.30 6.03 -10.27
C ILE A 207 -9.80 6.33 -8.85
N PRO A 208 -8.91 6.59 -7.88
CA PRO A 208 -9.31 6.86 -6.51
C PRO A 208 -10.03 8.21 -6.39
N ILE A 209 -11.05 8.24 -5.55
CA ILE A 209 -11.71 9.47 -5.08
C ILE A 209 -11.03 9.83 -3.77
N ARG A 210 -10.26 10.93 -3.77
CA ARG A 210 -9.56 11.42 -2.60
C ARG A 210 -10.20 12.70 -2.08
N TYR A 211 -10.27 12.81 -0.77
CA TYR A 211 -10.57 14.08 -0.11
C TYR A 211 -9.27 14.81 0.20
N ARG A 212 -9.16 16.07 -0.26
CA ARG A 212 -7.97 16.91 -0.08
C ARG A 212 -6.66 16.20 -0.46
N GLN A 213 -6.68 15.34 -1.48
CA GLN A 213 -5.54 14.54 -1.95
C GLN A 213 -4.94 13.52 -0.95
N HIS A 214 -5.51 13.38 0.25
CA HIS A 214 -4.93 12.53 1.31
C HIS A 214 -5.80 11.32 1.63
N ALA A 215 -7.08 11.52 1.94
CA ALA A 215 -7.94 10.43 2.38
C ALA A 215 -8.66 9.78 1.19
N THR A 216 -8.41 8.50 0.93
CA THR A 216 -9.15 7.71 -0.07
C THR A 216 -10.57 7.44 0.44
N LEU A 217 -11.57 8.08 -0.17
CA LEU A 217 -12.99 7.92 0.16
C LEU A 217 -13.68 6.85 -0.69
N GLY A 218 -13.09 6.52 -1.82
CA GLY A 218 -13.70 5.63 -2.79
C GLY A 218 -12.90 5.53 -4.08
N TYR A 219 -13.55 5.08 -5.14
CA TYR A 219 -13.00 5.04 -6.48
C TYR A 219 -14.09 5.08 -7.55
N VAL A 220 -13.70 5.51 -8.74
CA VAL A 220 -14.47 5.37 -9.98
C VAL A 220 -13.84 4.23 -10.78
N GLN A 221 -14.60 3.18 -11.05
CA GLN A 221 -14.20 2.06 -11.89
C GLN A 221 -15.02 2.07 -13.18
N ALA A 222 -14.35 1.82 -14.31
CA ALA A 222 -14.95 1.60 -15.62
C ALA A 222 -14.33 0.34 -16.25
N LEU A 223 -15.19 -0.50 -16.81
CA LEU A 223 -14.84 -1.75 -17.47
C LEU A 223 -15.39 -1.75 -18.90
N HIS A 224 -14.61 -2.28 -19.83
CA HIS A 224 -15.01 -2.37 -21.24
C HIS A 224 -14.58 -3.71 -21.85
N LYS A 225 -15.41 -4.23 -22.76
CA LYS A 225 -15.13 -5.43 -23.57
C LYS A 225 -14.07 -5.17 -24.65
N SER A 226 -13.87 -3.90 -25.02
CA SER A 226 -12.87 -3.46 -25.99
C SER A 226 -11.64 -2.90 -25.29
N ARG A 227 -10.54 -2.78 -26.04
CA ARG A 227 -9.32 -2.10 -25.58
C ARG A 227 -9.64 -0.63 -25.28
N LEU A 228 -9.05 -0.10 -24.22
CA LEU A 228 -9.16 1.32 -23.83
C LEU A 228 -7.88 2.10 -24.20
N ASP A 229 -8.04 3.40 -24.32
CA ASP A 229 -6.97 4.35 -24.64
C ASP A 229 -6.88 5.47 -23.60
N THR A 230 -5.93 6.38 -23.80
CA THR A 230 -5.71 7.51 -22.89
C THR A 230 -6.91 8.46 -22.85
N ASN A 231 -7.68 8.59 -23.93
CA ASN A 231 -8.90 9.41 -23.92
C ASN A 231 -9.94 8.82 -22.99
N SER A 232 -10.11 7.50 -23.03
CA SER A 232 -10.97 6.77 -22.12
C SER A 232 -10.54 6.97 -20.66
N TYR A 233 -9.24 6.88 -20.38
CA TYR A 233 -8.68 7.19 -19.06
C TYR A 233 -9.01 8.61 -18.61
N ASN A 234 -8.81 9.61 -19.48
CA ASN A 234 -9.08 11.01 -19.18
C ASN A 234 -10.56 11.26 -18.87
N LEU A 235 -11.48 10.60 -19.56
CA LEU A 235 -12.92 10.69 -19.28
C LEU A 235 -13.25 10.20 -17.86
N VAL A 236 -12.73 9.04 -17.46
CA VAL A 236 -12.93 8.51 -16.11
C VAL A 236 -12.28 9.42 -15.07
N ASN A 237 -11.10 9.96 -15.37
CA ASN A 237 -10.39 10.88 -14.49
C ASN A 237 -11.18 12.17 -14.26
N LEU A 238 -11.78 12.74 -15.31
CA LEU A 238 -12.63 13.92 -15.20
C LEU A 238 -13.86 13.66 -14.32
N VAL A 239 -14.47 12.47 -14.42
CA VAL A 239 -15.59 12.09 -13.55
C VAL A 239 -15.12 11.97 -12.09
N ALA A 240 -13.99 11.30 -11.84
CA ALA A 240 -13.42 11.21 -10.49
C ALA A 240 -13.13 12.60 -9.91
N LEU A 241 -12.53 13.50 -10.69
CA LEU A 241 -12.27 14.89 -10.28
C LEU A 241 -13.56 15.69 -10.04
N SER A 242 -14.63 15.47 -10.82
CA SER A 242 -15.93 16.10 -10.60
C SER A 242 -16.51 15.69 -9.25
N VAL A 243 -16.51 14.38 -8.97
CA VAL A 243 -16.99 13.83 -7.68
C VAL A 243 -16.17 14.39 -6.52
N GLN A 244 -14.84 14.41 -6.63
CA GLN A 244 -13.96 14.99 -5.60
C GLN A 244 -14.29 16.46 -5.33
N LYS A 245 -14.44 17.28 -6.38
CA LYS A 245 -14.78 18.71 -6.23
C LYS A 245 -16.15 18.92 -5.59
N GLU A 246 -17.13 18.09 -5.92
CA GLU A 246 -18.47 18.16 -5.33
C GLU A 246 -18.46 17.74 -3.85
N PHE A 247 -17.67 16.73 -3.50
CA PHE A 247 -17.45 16.31 -2.10
C PHE A 247 -16.78 17.42 -1.28
N GLU A 248 -15.76 18.08 -1.83
CA GLU A 248 -15.09 19.21 -1.17
C GLU A 248 -16.03 20.42 -0.96
N LYS A 249 -16.92 20.69 -1.91
CA LYS A 249 -17.94 21.74 -1.75
C LYS A 249 -18.95 21.44 -0.65
N TYR A 250 -19.18 20.17 -0.34
CA TYR A 250 -20.24 19.77 0.56
C TYR A 250 -20.00 20.19 2.03
N LYS A 251 -18.77 20.58 2.41
CA LYS A 251 -18.42 21.19 3.73
C LYS A 251 -19.17 20.61 4.95
N ASN A 252 -19.40 19.29 4.97
CA ASN A 252 -20.19 18.64 6.02
C ASN A 252 -19.33 18.08 7.15
N TYR A 253 -18.08 18.53 7.24
CA TYR A 253 -17.20 18.29 8.37
C TYR A 253 -17.20 19.55 9.20
N GLU A 254 -17.41 19.44 10.51
CA GLU A 254 -16.95 20.47 11.42
C GLU A 254 -15.42 20.49 11.33
N GLU A 255 -14.89 21.29 10.40
CA GLU A 255 -13.45 21.50 10.31
C GLU A 255 -13.02 22.09 11.64
N SER A 256 -12.32 21.29 12.43
CA SER A 256 -11.79 21.77 13.69
C SER A 256 -10.86 22.94 13.38
N LYS A 257 -11.28 24.13 13.84
CA LYS A 257 -10.47 25.34 13.83
C LYS A 257 -9.34 25.28 14.86
N GLU A 258 -9.29 24.20 15.66
CA GLU A 258 -8.26 24.01 16.65
C GLU A 258 -6.92 23.81 15.97
N GLN A 259 -5.96 24.62 16.39
CA GLN A 259 -4.55 24.44 16.06
C GLN A 259 -3.94 23.62 17.18
N CYS A 260 -3.77 22.33 16.93
CA CYS A 260 -3.16 21.42 17.87
C CYS A 260 -1.63 21.51 17.73
N LYS A 261 -0.95 21.99 18.78
CA LYS A 261 0.51 21.91 18.83
C LYS A 261 0.93 20.45 18.91
N ILE A 262 1.81 20.04 18.00
CA ILE A 262 2.45 18.73 18.07
C ILE A 262 3.54 18.85 19.12
N ILE A 263 3.36 18.10 20.22
CA ILE A 263 4.32 18.10 21.35
C ILE A 263 5.44 17.07 21.09
N ASP A 264 5.14 16.03 20.32
CA ASP A 264 6.03 14.90 20.03
C ASP A 264 5.63 14.23 18.70
N ILE A 265 6.61 13.86 17.88
CA ILE A 265 6.43 13.00 16.71
C ILE A 265 7.32 11.79 16.90
N SER A 266 6.71 10.62 17.13
CA SER A 266 7.42 9.36 17.01
C SER A 266 7.49 8.96 15.54
N GLN A 267 8.67 8.61 15.03
CA GLN A 267 8.75 7.78 13.84
C GLN A 267 8.02 6.46 14.13
N ALA A 268 6.83 6.30 13.56
CA ALA A 268 6.37 4.97 13.24
C ALA A 268 7.15 4.58 11.97
N ASP A 269 8.20 3.78 12.15
CA ASP A 269 9.00 3.25 11.04
C ASP A 269 8.07 2.71 9.94
N LEU A 270 8.15 3.33 8.75
CA LEU A 270 7.58 2.82 7.49
C LEU A 270 8.36 1.58 7.02
#